data_AF-A0A2V8UFZ4-F1
#
_entry.id   AF-A0A2V8UFZ4-F1
#
_cell.length_a   1.000
_cell.length_b   1.000
_cell.length_c   1.000
_cell.angle_alpha   90.00
_cell.angle_beta   90.00
_cell.angle_gamma   90.00
#
_symmetry.space_group_name_H-M   'P 1'
#
loop_
_entity.id
_entity.type
_entity.pdbx_description
1 polymer ?
#
loop_
_entity_poly.entity_id
_entity_poly.type
_entity_poly.pdbx_seq_one_letter_code
_entity_poly.pdbx_strand_id
1 'polypeptide(L)'
;MPASPHETRLEVSLPRQRGKLAKQDKPEHKALPARQATLTVRFQKISVASTRRDLQSHPPLLLWGIYVREQNPPPDAQPIEWLLLTTEEVETAPQAAALVDCYSRRGRIEEWHRILKSGCQVEEHQHQTGERLQRAIALDVVLAWRIQLLVLLGRPVPELPGEIFFDNWEVKVLEALQQQKSPDTRGKGKRPLLLGEAVTLVAQMGGYLARGSDPPPGAECLWKGMSRLFGMAEGYRLADTRAASP
;
A
#
# COMPACT_ATOMS: atom_id res chain seq x y z
N MET A 1 9.14 -38.85 1.98
CA MET A 1 7.82 -38.75 2.64
C MET A 1 6.91 -38.01 1.67
N PRO A 2 5.86 -38.64 1.12
CA PRO A 2 4.88 -37.91 0.32
C PRO A 2 4.28 -36.78 1.18
N ALA A 3 4.12 -35.59 0.60
CA ALA A 3 3.49 -34.48 1.29
C ALA A 3 2.09 -34.91 1.75
N SER A 4 1.73 -34.60 3.00
CA SER A 4 0.36 -34.74 3.48
C SER A 4 -0.56 -33.98 2.51
N PRO A 5 -1.77 -34.50 2.16
CA PRO A 5 -2.69 -33.82 1.25
C PRO A 5 -3.09 -32.41 1.72
N HIS A 6 -2.83 -32.10 2.99
CA HIS A 6 -3.08 -30.82 3.64
C HIS A 6 -1.81 -29.97 3.86
N GLU A 7 -0.72 -30.26 3.15
CA GLU A 7 0.53 -29.50 3.24
C GLU A 7 0.96 -28.97 1.86
N THR A 8 1.39 -27.72 1.82
CA THR A 8 2.04 -27.11 0.65
C THR A 8 3.19 -26.22 1.05
N ARG A 9 4.03 -25.87 0.06
CA ARG A 9 5.14 -24.94 0.23
C ARG A 9 4.92 -23.69 -0.62
N LEU A 10 5.18 -22.53 -0.05
CA LEU A 10 5.08 -21.24 -0.73
C LEU A 10 6.41 -20.50 -0.63
N GLU A 11 6.85 -19.94 -1.76
CA GLU A 11 7.96 -19.00 -1.78
C GLU A 11 7.41 -17.58 -1.70
N VAL A 12 7.86 -16.82 -0.70
CA VAL A 12 7.42 -15.43 -0.49
C VAL A 12 8.62 -14.50 -0.46
N SER A 13 8.54 -13.44 -1.25
CA SER A 13 9.52 -12.36 -1.22
C SER A 13 9.20 -11.38 -0.10
N LEU A 14 10.09 -11.28 0.87
CA LEU A 14 9.99 -10.35 1.98
C LEU A 14 10.74 -9.07 1.66
N PRO A 15 10.11 -7.89 1.78
CA PRO A 15 10.78 -6.63 1.57
C PRO A 15 11.81 -6.38 2.68
N ARG A 16 12.74 -5.45 2.42
CA ARG A 16 13.70 -4.99 3.42
C ARG A 16 12.95 -4.52 4.67
N GLN A 17 13.31 -5.08 5.82
CA GLN A 17 12.79 -4.66 7.11
C GLN A 17 13.71 -3.60 7.69
N ARG A 18 13.16 -2.41 7.97
CA ARG A 18 13.92 -1.33 8.60
C ARG A 18 14.19 -1.70 10.05
N GLY A 19 15.44 -1.50 10.48
CA GLY A 19 15.76 -1.60 11.88
C GLY A 19 15.04 -0.53 12.68
N LYS A 20 14.72 -0.83 13.95
CA LYS A 20 14.20 0.13 14.91
C LYS A 20 15.10 0.10 16.13
N LEU A 21 15.60 1.28 16.50
CA LEU A 21 16.32 1.48 17.75
C LEU A 21 15.43 1.06 18.92
N ALA A 22 16.07 0.56 19.98
CA ALA A 22 15.39 0.23 21.22
C ALA A 22 14.61 1.43 21.75
N LYS A 23 13.42 1.16 22.29
CA LYS A 23 12.62 2.12 23.07
C LYS A 23 12.40 1.53 24.47
N GLN A 24 11.94 2.37 25.41
CA GLN A 24 11.81 2.06 26.83
C GLN A 24 11.19 0.68 27.14
N ASP A 25 10.27 0.20 26.29
CA ASP A 25 9.59 -1.11 26.43
C ASP A 25 9.70 -2.01 25.19
N LYS A 26 10.61 -1.73 24.25
CA LYS A 26 10.72 -2.52 23.02
C LYS A 26 12.18 -2.82 22.67
N PRO A 27 12.54 -4.11 22.49
CA PRO A 27 13.89 -4.47 22.09
C PRO A 27 14.25 -3.86 20.74
N GLU A 28 15.54 -3.69 20.51
CA GLU A 28 16.06 -3.30 19.21
C GLU A 28 15.66 -4.34 18.15
N HIS A 29 15.14 -3.86 17.03
CA HIS A 29 14.98 -4.68 15.84
C HIS A 29 16.11 -4.37 14.89
N LYS A 30 17.00 -5.35 14.64
CA LYS A 30 18.02 -5.25 13.59
C LYS A 30 17.36 -5.12 12.22
N ALA A 31 17.99 -4.36 11.33
CA ALA A 31 17.55 -4.27 9.94
C ALA A 31 17.81 -5.61 9.23
N LEU A 32 16.85 -6.06 8.43
CA LEU A 32 17.01 -7.24 7.58
C LEU A 32 16.91 -6.84 6.11
N PRO A 33 17.82 -7.32 5.24
CA PRO A 33 17.70 -7.10 3.81
C PRO A 33 16.44 -7.77 3.25
N ALA A 34 16.04 -7.37 2.04
CA ALA A 34 15.02 -8.12 1.31
C ALA A 34 15.51 -9.55 1.07
N ARG A 35 14.63 -10.54 1.24
CA ARG A 35 14.98 -11.96 1.20
C ARG A 35 13.83 -12.81 0.71
N GLN A 36 14.13 -14.00 0.22
CA GLN A 36 13.12 -15.03 -0.03
C GLN A 36 12.91 -15.86 1.25
N ALA A 37 11.68 -16.30 1.47
CA ALA A 37 11.31 -17.17 2.57
C ALA A 37 10.45 -18.33 2.04
N THR A 38 10.88 -19.55 2.35
CA THR A 38 10.10 -20.77 2.09
C THR A 38 9.15 -21.00 3.26
N LEU A 39 7.85 -20.96 3.00
CA LEU A 39 6.80 -21.17 4.00
C LEU A 39 6.20 -22.57 3.84
N THR A 40 6.09 -23.31 4.94
CA THR A 40 5.25 -24.50 5.03
C THR A 40 3.84 -24.08 5.42
N VAL A 41 2.84 -24.48 4.65
CA VAL A 41 1.44 -24.18 4.93
C VAL A 41 0.71 -25.48 5.17
N ARG A 42 0.04 -25.57 6.33
CA ARG A 42 -0.84 -26.67 6.69
C ARG A 42 -2.24 -26.14 6.95
N PHE A 43 -3.27 -26.89 6.59
CA PHE A 43 -4.63 -26.42 6.75
C PHE A 43 -5.58 -27.55 7.17
N GLN A 44 -6.56 -27.24 8.01
CA GLN A 44 -7.54 -28.21 8.50
C GLN A 44 -8.82 -27.52 8.93
N LYS A 45 -9.96 -28.22 8.78
CA LYS A 45 -11.22 -27.83 9.41
C LYS A 45 -11.12 -28.07 10.92
N ILE A 46 -11.45 -27.06 11.70
CA ILE A 46 -11.37 -27.07 13.16
C ILE A 46 -12.69 -26.65 13.79
N SER A 47 -12.88 -27.04 15.04
CA SER A 47 -14.02 -26.66 15.88
C SER A 47 -13.51 -25.89 17.08
N VAL A 48 -13.93 -24.63 17.21
CA VAL A 48 -13.46 -23.71 18.26
C VAL A 48 -14.59 -23.44 19.24
N ALA A 49 -14.47 -23.97 20.46
CA ALA A 49 -15.38 -23.67 21.55
C ALA A 49 -14.98 -22.34 22.23
N SER A 50 -15.97 -21.60 22.75
CA SER A 50 -15.70 -20.36 23.48
C SER A 50 -15.08 -20.63 24.84
N THR A 51 -14.05 -19.88 25.20
CA THR A 51 -13.46 -19.90 26.55
C THR A 51 -14.22 -18.99 27.53
N ARG A 52 -15.10 -18.11 27.01
CA ARG A 52 -15.93 -17.21 27.81
C ARG A 52 -17.09 -17.96 28.47
N ARG A 53 -17.23 -17.82 29.79
CA ARG A 53 -18.25 -18.50 30.60
C ARG A 53 -19.68 -18.29 30.10
N ASP A 54 -20.02 -17.07 29.71
CA ASP A 54 -21.35 -16.72 29.19
C ASP A 54 -21.67 -17.34 27.81
N LEU A 55 -20.65 -17.86 27.12
CA LEU A 55 -20.78 -18.43 25.78
C LEU A 55 -20.47 -19.94 25.73
N GLN A 56 -20.22 -20.60 26.87
CA GLN A 56 -19.86 -22.02 26.91
C GLN A 56 -21.01 -22.97 26.54
N SER A 57 -22.26 -22.52 26.71
CA SER A 57 -23.45 -23.28 26.29
C SER A 57 -23.73 -23.16 24.78
N HIS A 58 -23.06 -22.24 24.08
CA HIS A 58 -23.22 -22.09 22.63
C HIS A 58 -22.42 -23.18 21.89
N PRO A 59 -22.91 -23.64 20.73
CA PRO A 59 -22.21 -24.64 19.93
C PRO A 59 -20.84 -24.09 19.46
N PRO A 60 -19.81 -24.94 19.37
CA PRO A 60 -18.51 -24.56 18.83
C PRO A 60 -18.61 -23.99 17.41
N LEU A 61 -17.75 -23.03 17.08
CA LEU A 61 -17.65 -22.48 15.73
C LEU A 61 -16.82 -23.42 14.86
N LEU A 62 -17.39 -23.84 13.73
CA LEU A 62 -16.67 -24.56 12.69
C LEU A 62 -15.94 -23.56 11.79
N LEU A 63 -14.62 -23.67 11.73
CA LEU A 63 -13.73 -22.78 10.98
C LEU A 63 -12.67 -23.60 10.25
N TRP A 64 -11.90 -22.94 9.39
CA TRP A 64 -10.65 -23.47 8.86
C TRP A 64 -9.46 -22.80 9.55
N GLY A 65 -8.51 -23.61 10.00
CA GLY A 65 -7.22 -23.16 10.49
C GLY A 65 -6.15 -23.36 9.43
N ILE A 66 -5.38 -22.32 9.14
CA ILE A 66 -4.20 -22.37 8.28
C ILE A 66 -2.98 -22.02 9.12
N TYR A 67 -2.08 -22.97 9.32
CA TYR A 67 -0.83 -22.78 10.02
C TYR A 67 0.32 -22.63 9.03
N VAL A 68 0.99 -21.48 9.08
CA VAL A 68 2.08 -21.08 8.19
C VAL A 68 3.35 -20.95 9.01
N ARG A 69 4.43 -21.61 8.58
CA ARG A 69 5.73 -21.51 9.26
C ARG A 69 6.88 -21.40 8.26
N GLU A 70 7.75 -20.44 8.48
CA GLU A 70 8.99 -20.29 7.74
C GLU A 70 9.96 -21.44 8.01
N GLN A 71 10.48 -22.02 6.93
CA GLN A 71 11.56 -23.00 7.00
C GLN A 71 12.90 -22.27 7.02
N ASN A 72 13.78 -22.68 7.95
CA ASN A 72 15.17 -22.21 8.02
C ASN A 72 15.30 -20.68 7.96
N PRO A 73 14.69 -19.92 8.90
CA PRO A 73 14.82 -18.47 8.93
C PRO A 73 16.31 -18.07 9.06
N PRO A 74 16.72 -16.92 8.50
CA PRO A 74 18.08 -16.42 8.69
C PRO A 74 18.43 -16.24 10.17
N PRO A 75 19.73 -16.29 10.53
CA PRO A 75 20.17 -15.90 11.86
C PRO A 75 19.66 -14.50 12.23
N ASP A 76 19.27 -14.30 13.48
CA ASP A 76 18.68 -13.07 14.02
C ASP A 76 17.30 -12.65 13.45
N ALA A 77 16.72 -13.40 12.50
CA ALA A 77 15.37 -13.14 12.02
C ALA A 77 14.33 -13.84 12.90
N GLN A 78 13.29 -13.09 13.30
CA GLN A 78 12.08 -13.70 13.84
C GLN A 78 11.39 -14.49 12.71
N PRO A 79 11.15 -15.81 12.89
CA PRO A 79 10.51 -16.61 11.86
C PRO A 79 9.09 -16.12 11.59
N ILE A 80 8.65 -16.22 10.33
CA ILE A 80 7.22 -16.11 10.04
C ILE A 80 6.52 -17.33 10.62
N GLU A 81 5.60 -17.08 11.55
CA GLU A 81 4.73 -18.09 12.12
C GLU A 81 3.32 -17.50 12.29
N TRP A 82 2.36 -17.99 11.52
CA TRP A 82 0.98 -17.53 11.54
C TRP A 82 0.02 -18.69 11.75
N LEU A 83 -0.98 -18.49 12.60
CA LEU A 83 -2.19 -19.30 12.62
C LEU A 83 -3.34 -18.40 12.16
N LEU A 84 -3.84 -18.64 10.96
CA LEU A 84 -4.94 -17.90 10.36
C LEU A 84 -6.22 -18.70 10.55
N LEU A 85 -7.27 -18.03 11.02
CA LEU A 85 -8.61 -18.60 11.13
C LEU A 85 -9.50 -17.95 10.06
N THR A 86 -10.25 -18.76 9.34
CA THR A 86 -11.12 -18.28 8.26
C THR A 86 -12.43 -19.07 8.22
N THR A 87 -13.49 -18.41 7.75
CA THR A 87 -14.77 -19.03 7.40
C THR A 87 -14.78 -19.55 5.96
N GLU A 88 -13.84 -19.11 5.13
CA GLU A 88 -13.66 -19.61 3.76
C GLU A 88 -13.23 -21.07 3.74
N GLU A 89 -13.72 -21.85 2.79
CA GLU A 89 -13.36 -23.27 2.68
C GLU A 89 -11.95 -23.48 2.12
N VAL A 90 -11.20 -24.38 2.74
CA VAL A 90 -9.78 -24.63 2.43
C VAL A 90 -9.52 -26.12 2.30
N GLU A 91 -10.02 -26.74 1.23
CA GLU A 91 -9.87 -28.17 1.00
C GLU A 91 -8.57 -28.51 0.24
N THR A 92 -7.96 -27.52 -0.41
CA THR A 92 -6.83 -27.71 -1.32
C THR A 92 -5.68 -26.75 -1.03
N ALA A 93 -4.48 -27.18 -1.41
CA ALA A 93 -3.27 -26.37 -1.30
C ALA A 93 -3.36 -25.00 -2.02
N PRO A 94 -3.92 -24.89 -3.25
CA PRO A 94 -4.10 -23.59 -3.89
C PRO A 94 -5.04 -22.63 -3.14
N GLN A 95 -6.11 -23.15 -2.52
CA GLN A 95 -7.01 -22.32 -1.69
C GLN A 95 -6.28 -21.77 -0.47
N ALA A 96 -5.52 -22.61 0.23
CA ALA A 96 -4.71 -22.19 1.38
C ALA A 96 -3.68 -21.13 0.94
N ALA A 97 -3.02 -21.35 -0.19
CA ALA A 97 -2.04 -20.42 -0.75
C ALA A 97 -2.63 -19.04 -1.05
N ALA A 98 -3.83 -18.98 -1.65
CA ALA A 98 -4.51 -17.73 -1.96
C ALA A 98 -4.85 -16.93 -0.69
N LEU A 99 -5.28 -17.59 0.39
CA LEU A 99 -5.57 -16.94 1.67
C LEU A 99 -4.30 -16.44 2.36
N VAL A 100 -3.19 -17.20 2.28
CA VAL A 100 -1.89 -16.74 2.78
C VAL A 100 -1.40 -15.53 1.99
N ASP A 101 -1.54 -15.52 0.65
CA ASP A 101 -1.23 -14.35 -0.17
C ASP A 101 -2.11 -13.15 0.20
N CYS A 102 -3.41 -13.35 0.42
CA CYS A 102 -4.31 -12.31 0.90
C CYS A 102 -3.84 -11.73 2.24
N TYR A 103 -3.56 -12.60 3.22
CA TYR A 103 -3.09 -12.18 4.54
C TYR A 103 -1.72 -11.48 4.49
N SER A 104 -0.84 -11.87 3.57
CA SER A 104 0.45 -11.21 3.37
C SER A 104 0.30 -9.72 3.03
N ARG A 105 -0.84 -9.33 2.44
CA ARG A 105 -1.17 -7.94 2.09
C ARG A 105 -1.77 -7.16 3.26
N ARG A 106 -2.03 -7.77 4.43
CA ARG A 106 -2.61 -7.11 5.62
C ARG A 106 -1.84 -5.86 6.02
N GLY A 107 -0.50 -5.88 5.92
CA GLY A 107 0.36 -4.75 6.26
C GLY A 107 0.11 -3.47 5.43
N ARG A 108 -0.61 -3.56 4.29
CA ARG A 108 -0.99 -2.38 3.50
C ARG A 108 -1.78 -1.37 4.33
N ILE A 109 -2.59 -1.79 5.30
CA ILE A 109 -3.33 -0.85 6.16
C ILE A 109 -2.40 0.02 7.01
N GLU A 110 -1.23 -0.49 7.40
CA GLU A 110 -0.26 0.28 8.18
C GLU A 110 0.39 1.38 7.32
N GLU A 111 0.65 1.08 6.05
CA GLU A 111 1.11 2.08 5.09
C GLU A 111 0.05 3.15 4.83
N TRP A 112 -1.23 2.75 4.75
CA TRP A 112 -2.35 3.70 4.68
C TRP A 112 -2.40 4.61 5.90
N HIS A 113 -2.33 4.05 7.12
CA HIS A 113 -2.27 4.82 8.36
C HIS A 113 -1.05 5.75 8.38
N ARG A 114 0.09 5.33 7.85
CA ARG A 114 1.29 6.16 7.75
C ARG A 114 1.06 7.36 6.82
N ILE A 115 0.41 7.16 5.68
CA ILE A 115 0.03 8.26 4.77
C ILE A 115 -0.96 9.19 5.48
N LEU A 116 -1.98 8.65 6.14
CA LEU A 116 -2.98 9.43 6.84
C LEU A 116 -2.39 10.29 7.97
N LYS A 117 -1.48 9.72 8.78
CA LYS A 117 -0.86 10.41 9.91
C LYS A 117 0.28 11.35 9.51
N SER A 118 1.17 10.92 8.63
CA SER A 118 2.38 11.69 8.29
C SER A 118 2.26 12.49 6.98
N GLY A 119 1.44 12.01 6.04
CA GLY A 119 1.20 12.70 4.78
C GLY A 119 0.07 13.72 4.88
N CYS A 120 -1.09 13.30 5.39
CA CYS A 120 -2.26 14.17 5.59
C CYS A 120 -2.25 14.91 6.93
N GLN A 121 -1.36 14.53 7.87
CA GLN A 121 -1.25 15.16 9.18
C GLN A 121 -2.58 15.18 9.94
N VAL A 122 -3.37 14.10 9.84
CA VAL A 122 -4.73 14.02 10.40
C VAL A 122 -4.80 14.32 11.91
N GLU A 123 -3.71 14.05 12.64
CA GLU A 123 -3.59 14.27 14.09
C GLU A 123 -3.23 15.73 14.44
N GLU A 124 -2.90 16.57 13.45
CA GLU A 124 -2.51 17.97 13.62
C GLU A 124 -3.68 18.95 13.40
N HIS A 125 -4.86 18.47 12.98
CA HIS A 125 -6.04 19.31 12.76
C HIS A 125 -6.53 20.00 14.04
N GLN A 126 -6.73 21.32 13.98
CA GLN A 126 -7.19 22.15 15.11
C GLN A 126 -8.57 22.76 14.86
N HIS A 127 -9.56 21.94 14.47
CA HIS A 127 -10.92 22.41 14.27
C HIS A 127 -11.67 22.63 15.59
N GLN A 128 -12.47 23.71 15.65
CA GLN A 128 -13.20 24.13 16.86
C GLN A 128 -14.30 23.16 17.33
N THR A 129 -14.76 22.24 16.47
CA THR A 129 -15.91 21.35 16.74
C THR A 129 -15.65 19.96 16.18
N GLY A 130 -16.19 18.93 16.83
CA GLY A 130 -16.11 17.54 16.35
C GLY A 130 -16.64 17.34 14.93
N GLU A 131 -17.73 17.99 14.55
CA GLU A 131 -18.29 17.86 13.20
C GLU A 131 -17.35 18.38 12.10
N ARG A 132 -16.72 19.54 12.31
CA ARG A 132 -15.72 20.10 11.38
C ARG A 132 -14.49 19.21 11.30
N LEU A 133 -14.03 18.69 12.44
CA LEU A 133 -12.94 17.72 12.50
C LEU A 133 -13.28 16.44 11.71
N GLN A 134 -14.48 15.90 11.88
CA GLN A 134 -14.94 14.72 11.15
C GLN A 134 -14.94 14.94 9.63
N ARG A 135 -15.34 16.13 9.16
CA ARG A 135 -15.31 16.47 7.72
C ARG A 135 -13.87 16.53 7.19
N ALA A 136 -12.94 17.12 7.94
CA ALA A 136 -11.53 17.16 7.55
C ALA A 136 -10.91 15.75 7.49
N ILE A 137 -11.15 14.93 8.53
CA ILE A 137 -10.70 13.53 8.56
C ILE A 137 -11.26 12.75 7.36
N ALA A 138 -12.53 12.97 6.99
CA ALA A 138 -13.12 12.30 5.84
C ALA A 138 -12.39 12.63 4.52
N LEU A 139 -11.96 13.88 4.33
CA LEU A 139 -11.15 14.26 3.18
C LEU A 139 -9.76 13.59 3.22
N ASP A 140 -9.11 13.59 4.37
CA ASP A 140 -7.79 12.96 4.54
C ASP A 140 -7.83 11.46 4.26
N VAL A 141 -8.89 10.77 4.69
CA VAL A 141 -9.09 9.34 4.42
C VAL A 141 -9.11 9.06 2.91
N VAL A 142 -9.83 9.87 2.14
CA VAL A 142 -9.92 9.74 0.67
C VAL A 142 -8.57 10.10 0.02
N LEU A 143 -7.90 11.15 0.49
CA LEU A 143 -6.59 11.55 -0.02
C LEU A 143 -5.52 10.47 0.25
N ALA A 144 -5.47 9.95 1.47
CA ALA A 144 -4.55 8.89 1.85
C ALA A 144 -4.77 7.62 1.06
N TRP A 145 -6.04 7.25 0.82
CA TRP A 145 -6.40 6.13 -0.06
C TRP A 145 -5.91 6.36 -1.48
N ARG A 146 -6.17 7.55 -2.07
CA ARG A 146 -5.75 7.89 -3.44
C ARG A 146 -4.22 7.82 -3.59
N ILE A 147 -3.48 8.38 -2.64
CA ILE A 147 -2.01 8.30 -2.62
C ILE A 147 -1.55 6.83 -2.58
N GLN A 148 -2.15 6.02 -1.71
CA GLN A 148 -1.80 4.61 -1.61
C GLN A 148 -2.15 3.84 -2.90
N LEU A 149 -3.29 4.14 -3.51
CA LEU A 149 -3.72 3.56 -4.77
C LEU A 149 -2.69 3.82 -5.87
N LEU A 150 -2.20 5.07 -5.99
CA LEU A 150 -1.16 5.45 -6.95
C LEU A 150 0.15 4.67 -6.71
N VAL A 151 0.55 4.47 -5.45
CA VAL A 151 1.71 3.64 -5.09
C VAL A 151 1.51 2.18 -5.52
N LEU A 152 0.30 1.64 -5.33
CA LEU A 152 -0.02 0.24 -5.64
C LEU A 152 -0.20 -0.02 -7.14
N LEU A 153 -0.78 0.91 -7.89
CA LEU A 153 -1.12 0.76 -9.31
C LEU A 153 -0.06 1.29 -10.27
N GLY A 154 0.78 2.24 -9.84
CA GLY A 154 1.79 2.86 -10.70
C GLY A 154 2.82 1.88 -11.29
N ARG A 155 2.92 0.66 -10.75
CA ARG A 155 3.82 -0.40 -11.24
C ARG A 155 3.12 -1.56 -11.96
N PRO A 156 2.00 -2.13 -11.46
CA PRO A 156 1.39 -3.28 -12.12
C PRO A 156 0.66 -2.91 -13.41
N VAL A 157 0.20 -1.66 -13.53
CA VAL A 157 -0.61 -1.18 -14.65
C VAL A 157 -0.19 0.23 -15.11
N PRO A 158 1.12 0.47 -15.38
CA PRO A 158 1.65 1.79 -15.71
C PRO A 158 1.08 2.37 -17.01
N GLU A 159 0.57 1.51 -17.89
CA GLU A 159 -0.02 1.84 -19.20
C GLU A 159 -1.44 2.40 -19.13
N LEU A 160 -2.09 2.40 -17.97
CA LEU A 160 -3.42 2.99 -17.84
C LEU A 160 -3.39 4.50 -18.11
N PRO A 161 -4.45 5.08 -18.71
CA PRO A 161 -4.58 6.53 -18.84
C PRO A 161 -4.56 7.23 -17.47
N GLY A 162 -3.71 8.24 -17.32
CA GLY A 162 -3.58 9.02 -16.09
C GLY A 162 -4.87 9.76 -15.71
N GLU A 163 -5.67 10.15 -16.71
CA GLU A 163 -6.97 10.82 -16.54
C GLU A 163 -7.98 10.02 -15.68
N ILE A 164 -7.78 8.70 -15.53
CA ILE A 164 -8.62 7.87 -14.63
C ILE A 164 -8.36 8.20 -13.15
N PHE A 165 -7.14 8.64 -12.82
CA PHE A 165 -6.66 8.81 -11.44
C PHE A 165 -6.35 10.25 -11.06
N PHE A 166 -6.34 11.16 -12.04
CA PHE A 166 -6.02 12.56 -11.89
C PHE A 166 -7.13 13.43 -12.48
N ASP A 167 -7.48 14.51 -11.78
CA ASP A 167 -8.41 15.51 -12.26
C ASP A 167 -7.82 16.27 -13.46
N ASN A 168 -8.68 16.87 -14.27
CA ASN A 168 -8.31 17.55 -15.51
C ASN A 168 -7.19 18.59 -15.31
N TRP A 169 -7.22 19.35 -14.22
CA TRP A 169 -6.19 20.36 -13.94
C TRP A 169 -4.87 19.74 -13.52
N GLU A 170 -4.92 18.63 -12.79
CA GLU A 170 -3.72 17.87 -12.42
C GLU A 170 -3.07 17.26 -13.66
N VAL A 171 -3.86 16.68 -14.58
CA VAL A 171 -3.38 16.15 -15.85
C VAL A 171 -2.69 17.24 -16.68
N LYS A 172 -3.32 18.42 -16.85
CA LYS A 172 -2.72 19.55 -17.58
C LYS A 172 -1.37 19.97 -17.00
N VAL A 173 -1.26 20.04 -15.67
CA VAL A 173 0.02 20.36 -15.00
C VAL A 173 1.06 19.28 -15.27
N LEU A 174 0.69 18.00 -15.16
CA LEU A 174 1.62 16.89 -15.39
C LEU A 174 2.07 16.82 -16.86
N GLU A 175 1.18 17.06 -17.82
CA GLU A 175 1.53 17.16 -19.24
C GLU A 175 2.48 18.32 -19.51
N ALA A 176 2.24 19.49 -18.91
CA ALA A 176 3.14 20.64 -19.04
C ALA A 176 4.53 20.33 -18.46
N LEU A 177 4.59 19.66 -17.30
CA LEU A 177 5.84 19.20 -16.69
C LEU A 177 6.57 18.17 -17.58
N GLN A 178 5.83 17.26 -18.21
CA GLN A 178 6.39 16.26 -19.12
C GLN A 178 7.01 16.93 -20.36
N GLN A 179 6.31 17.90 -20.95
CA GLN A 179 6.78 18.65 -22.11
C GLN A 179 8.03 19.49 -21.79
N GLN A 180 8.14 20.02 -20.57
CA GLN A 180 9.32 20.76 -20.13
C GLN A 180 10.55 19.86 -20.03
N LYS A 181 10.37 18.60 -19.62
CA LYS A 181 11.47 17.61 -19.48
C LYS A 181 11.90 16.97 -20.80
N SER A 182 11.02 16.93 -21.80
CA SER A 182 11.32 16.29 -23.09
C SER A 182 10.84 17.17 -24.25
N PRO A 183 11.58 18.25 -24.58
CA PRO A 183 11.18 19.21 -25.62
C PRO A 183 10.98 18.55 -26.99
N ASP A 184 11.73 17.48 -27.28
CA ASP A 184 11.71 16.74 -28.55
C ASP A 184 10.40 15.96 -28.79
N THR A 185 9.51 15.89 -27.81
CA THR A 185 8.16 15.36 -27.98
C THR A 185 7.13 16.42 -28.37
N ARG A 186 7.52 17.71 -28.46
CA ARG A 186 6.65 18.76 -29.00
C ARG A 186 6.31 18.45 -30.47
N GLY A 187 5.04 18.13 -30.73
CA GLY A 187 4.52 17.91 -32.08
C GLY A 187 4.39 16.45 -32.52
N LYS A 188 4.85 15.47 -31.73
CA LYS A 188 4.39 14.08 -31.88
C LYS A 188 2.96 14.01 -31.33
N GLY A 189 2.05 13.34 -32.04
CA GLY A 189 0.61 13.33 -31.72
C GLY A 189 0.32 13.15 -30.22
N LYS A 190 -0.71 13.83 -29.71
CA LYS A 190 -1.10 13.82 -28.29
C LYS A 190 -1.48 12.39 -27.87
N ARG A 191 -0.50 11.62 -27.38
CA ARG A 191 -0.80 10.41 -26.62
C ARG A 191 -1.18 10.83 -25.20
N PRO A 192 -2.16 10.14 -24.57
CA PRO A 192 -2.52 10.43 -23.19
C PRO A 192 -1.33 10.18 -22.27
N LEU A 193 -1.23 10.98 -21.21
CA LEU A 193 -0.28 10.77 -20.14
C LEU A 193 -0.56 9.42 -19.47
N LEU A 194 0.43 8.53 -19.40
CA LEU A 194 0.26 7.22 -18.77
C LEU A 194 0.41 7.31 -17.26
N LEU A 195 -0.23 6.39 -16.52
CA LEU A 195 -0.23 6.36 -15.07
C LEU A 195 1.20 6.27 -14.50
N GLY A 196 2.06 5.42 -15.08
CA GLY A 196 3.45 5.29 -14.64
C GLY A 196 4.24 6.60 -14.77
N GLU A 197 4.00 7.34 -15.86
CA GLU A 197 4.62 8.65 -16.11
C GLU A 197 4.11 9.69 -15.13
N ALA A 198 2.79 9.76 -14.93
CA ALA A 198 2.15 10.64 -13.96
C ALA A 198 2.68 10.39 -12.53
N VAL A 199 2.67 9.14 -12.07
CA VAL A 199 3.20 8.73 -10.76
C VAL A 199 4.67 9.14 -10.61
N THR A 200 5.47 8.98 -11.66
CA THR A 200 6.90 9.36 -11.64
C THR A 200 7.07 10.87 -11.53
N LEU A 201 6.31 11.66 -12.30
CA LEU A 201 6.34 13.11 -12.24
C LEU A 201 5.91 13.63 -10.85
N VAL A 202 4.84 13.07 -10.30
CA VAL A 202 4.39 13.38 -8.92
C VAL A 202 5.49 13.04 -7.91
N ALA A 203 6.04 11.84 -7.97
CA ALA A 203 7.10 11.42 -7.06
C ALA A 203 8.33 12.33 -7.16
N GLN A 204 8.71 12.75 -8.37
CA GLN A 204 9.83 13.66 -8.60
C GLN A 204 9.60 15.03 -7.97
N MET A 205 8.36 15.54 -8.02
CA MET A 205 7.99 16.74 -7.26
C MET A 205 8.16 16.53 -5.75
N GLY A 206 7.97 15.31 -5.25
CA GLY A 206 8.21 14.95 -3.85
C GLY A 206 9.66 14.59 -3.50
N GLY A 207 10.61 14.70 -4.44
CA GLY A 207 12.04 14.44 -4.21
C GLY A 207 12.56 13.09 -4.69
N TYR A 208 11.76 12.29 -5.39
CA TYR A 208 12.23 11.09 -6.07
C TYR A 208 13.17 11.45 -7.23
N LEU A 209 14.33 10.80 -7.35
CA LEU A 209 15.33 11.14 -8.36
C LEU A 209 15.08 10.43 -9.70
N ALA A 210 14.39 9.28 -9.68
CA ALA A 210 14.10 8.46 -10.85
C ALA A 210 15.36 7.99 -11.60
N ARG A 211 16.40 7.56 -10.87
CA ARG A 211 17.58 6.92 -11.47
C ARG A 211 17.22 5.49 -11.88
N GLY A 212 17.93 4.95 -12.87
CA GLY A 212 17.65 3.60 -13.39
C GLY A 212 17.75 2.47 -12.35
N SER A 213 18.50 2.67 -11.27
CA SER A 213 18.64 1.73 -10.15
C SER A 213 17.78 2.06 -8.93
N ASP A 214 17.03 3.18 -8.95
CA ASP A 214 16.19 3.55 -7.83
C ASP A 214 15.01 2.56 -7.73
N PRO A 215 14.62 2.15 -6.51
CA PRO A 215 13.38 1.40 -6.34
C PRO A 215 12.18 2.28 -6.72
N PRO A 216 11.03 1.67 -7.05
CA PRO A 216 9.80 2.42 -7.32
C PRO A 216 9.50 3.46 -6.22
N PRO A 217 8.90 4.60 -6.57
CA PRO A 217 8.69 5.68 -5.62
C PRO A 217 7.77 5.23 -4.48
N GLY A 218 8.22 5.46 -3.24
CA GLY A 218 7.44 5.14 -2.04
C GLY A 218 6.39 6.21 -1.74
N ALA A 219 5.45 5.89 -0.83
CA ALA A 219 4.34 6.79 -0.54
C ALA A 219 4.78 8.18 -0.06
N GLU A 220 5.95 8.30 0.57
CA GLU A 220 6.46 9.59 1.04
C GLU A 220 6.75 10.57 -0.10
N CYS A 221 7.37 10.11 -1.17
CA CYS A 221 7.57 10.93 -2.36
C CYS A 221 6.23 11.29 -2.99
N LEU A 222 5.27 10.34 -3.00
CA LEU A 222 3.96 10.56 -3.59
C LEU A 222 3.17 11.61 -2.82
N TRP A 223 3.04 11.54 -1.50
CA TRP A 223 2.24 12.54 -0.78
C TRP A 223 2.87 13.94 -0.84
N LYS A 224 4.21 14.05 -0.74
CA LYS A 224 4.91 15.34 -0.91
C LYS A 224 4.68 15.91 -2.32
N GLY A 225 4.70 15.03 -3.31
CA GLY A 225 4.41 15.37 -4.70
C GLY A 225 2.96 15.80 -4.92
N MET A 226 2.01 15.08 -4.34
CA MET A 226 0.57 15.38 -4.45
C MET A 226 0.23 16.74 -3.83
N SER A 227 0.78 17.07 -2.66
CA SER A 227 0.58 18.40 -2.06
C SER A 227 1.08 19.52 -2.98
N ARG A 228 2.21 19.32 -3.67
CA ARG A 228 2.72 20.28 -4.67
C ARG A 228 1.83 20.35 -5.91
N LEU A 229 1.40 19.18 -6.41
CA LEU A 229 0.51 19.09 -7.57
C LEU A 229 -0.81 19.82 -7.33
N PHE A 230 -1.42 19.68 -6.15
CA PHE A 230 -2.67 20.39 -5.82
C PHE A 230 -2.50 21.91 -5.92
N GLY A 231 -1.44 22.47 -5.32
CA GLY A 231 -1.17 23.90 -5.40
C GLY A 231 -0.87 24.37 -6.83
N MET A 232 -0.13 23.57 -7.61
CA MET A 232 0.14 23.88 -9.01
C MET A 232 -1.13 23.82 -9.88
N ALA A 233 -1.99 22.82 -9.67
CA ALA A 233 -3.24 22.67 -10.40
C ALA A 233 -4.20 23.82 -10.10
N GLU A 234 -4.27 24.26 -8.84
CA GLU A 234 -5.03 25.45 -8.46
C GLU A 234 -4.49 26.71 -9.15
N GLY A 235 -3.18 26.93 -9.10
CA GLY A 235 -2.53 28.06 -9.79
C GLY A 235 -2.76 28.04 -11.30
N TYR A 236 -2.66 26.87 -11.93
CA TYR A 236 -2.90 26.69 -13.36
C TYR A 236 -4.36 27.01 -13.72
N ARG A 237 -5.32 26.51 -12.93
CA ARG A 237 -6.75 26.82 -13.09
C ARG A 237 -7.03 28.32 -12.96
N LEU A 238 -6.44 29.00 -11.97
CA LEU A 238 -6.60 30.44 -11.77
C LEU A 238 -6.02 31.27 -12.93
N ALA A 239 -4.89 30.85 -13.49
CA ALA A 239 -4.29 31.52 -14.64
C ALA A 239 -5.15 31.34 -15.91
N ASP A 240 -5.63 30.12 -16.15
CA ASP A 240 -6.46 29.78 -17.32
C ASP A 240 -7.82 30.52 -17.28
N THR A 241 -8.48 30.53 -16.12
CA THR A 241 -9.76 31.25 -15.93
C THR A 241 -9.65 32.76 -16.09
N ARG A 242 -8.52 33.36 -15.68
CA ARG A 242 -8.23 34.78 -15.97
C ARG A 242 -8.00 35.04 -17.45
N ALA A 243 -7.28 34.17 -18.14
CA ALA A 243 -7.06 34.29 -19.58
C ALA A 243 -8.36 34.10 -20.41
N ALA A 244 -9.34 33.37 -19.86
CA ALA A 244 -10.66 33.17 -20.45
C ALA A 244 -11.68 34.27 -20.11
N SER A 245 -11.35 35.19 -19.21
CA SER A 245 -12.19 36.36 -18.88
C SER A 245 -11.78 37.53 -19.77
N PRO A 246 -12.72 38.13 -20.54
CA PRO A 246 -12.42 39.20 -21.51
C PRO A 246 -11.93 40.51 -20.85
#